data_AF-A0A363TMH6-F1
#
_entry.id   AF-A0A363TMH6-F1
#
_cell.length_a   1.000
_cell.length_b   1.000
_cell.length_c   1.000
_cell.angle_alpha   90.00
_cell.angle_beta   90.00
_cell.angle_gamma   90.00
#
_symmetry.space_group_name_H-M   'P 1'
#
loop_
_entity.id
_entity.type
_entity.pdbx_description
1 polymer ?
#
loop_
_entity_poly.entity_id
_entity_poly.type
_entity_poly.pdbx_seq_one_letter_code
_entity_poly.pdbx_strand_id
1 'polypeptide(L)'
;TILEREYVWRQGKALVPTFTAQVLTLFLKEHFRKLVELDFTGVIEEDLDLISNGEMQRLAFLREFYFGDGKDWPGLESLVEREKEQ
;
A
#
# COMPACT_ATOMS: atom_id res chain seq x y z
N THR A 1 -1.37 14.47 -1.68
CA THR A 1 -0.08 14.00 -2.25
C THR A 1 1.04 14.07 -1.20
N ILE A 2 2.21 13.44 -1.36
CA ILE A 2 3.26 13.37 -0.31
C ILE A 2 3.85 14.73 0.14
N LEU A 3 3.78 15.76 -0.72
CA LEU A 3 4.16 17.14 -0.39
C LEU A 3 3.13 17.82 0.53
N GLU A 4 1.84 17.66 0.23
CA GLU A 4 0.75 18.23 1.04
C GLU A 4 0.68 17.61 2.43
N ARG A 5 1.13 16.35 2.57
CA ARG A 5 1.21 15.64 3.86
C ARG A 5 2.54 15.88 4.59
N GLU A 6 3.38 16.77 4.06
CA GLU A 6 4.68 17.16 4.66
C GLU A 6 5.64 15.98 4.92
N TYR A 7 5.49 14.89 4.16
CA TYR A 7 6.44 13.78 4.19
C TYR A 7 7.73 14.13 3.44
N VAL A 8 7.64 15.02 2.46
CA VAL A 8 8.79 15.51 1.72
C VAL A 8 8.68 17.02 1.54
N TRP A 9 9.82 17.69 1.43
CA TRP A 9 9.91 19.09 1.03
C TRP A 9 10.87 19.23 -0.16
N ARG A 10 10.80 20.36 -0.87
CA ARG A 10 11.63 20.62 -2.05
C ARG A 10 12.85 21.46 -1.70
N GLN A 11 14.04 20.95 -2.05
CA GLN A 11 15.28 21.73 -2.04
C GLN A 11 15.76 21.91 -3.48
N GLY A 12 15.42 23.05 -4.09
CA GLY A 12 15.61 23.25 -5.52
C GLY A 12 14.81 22.22 -6.34
N LYS A 13 15.52 21.36 -7.08
CA LYS A 13 14.92 20.27 -7.87
C LYS A 13 14.82 18.94 -7.11
N ALA A 14 15.44 18.82 -5.93
CA ALA A 14 15.44 17.60 -5.14
C ALA A 14 14.22 17.53 -4.20
N LEU A 15 13.75 16.31 -3.95
CA LEU A 15 12.80 16.01 -2.87
C LEU A 15 13.59 15.47 -1.68
N VAL A 16 13.41 16.09 -0.52
CA VAL A 16 14.11 15.71 0.72
C VAL A 16 13.06 15.17 1.70
N PRO A 17 13.24 13.95 2.23
CA PRO A 17 12.31 13.36 3.20
C PRO A 17 12.40 14.06 4.54
N THR A 18 11.27 14.27 5.19
CA THR A 18 11.21 14.72 6.58
C THR A 18 11.54 13.57 7.54
N PHE A 19 11.86 13.90 8.80
CA PHE A 19 12.04 12.88 9.83
C PHE A 19 10.78 12.03 10.00
N THR A 20 9.60 12.65 9.98
CA THR A 20 8.30 11.97 10.02
C THR A 20 8.16 10.94 8.90
N ALA A 21 8.57 11.28 7.67
CA ALA A 21 8.52 10.34 6.56
C ALA A 21 9.48 9.16 6.73
N GLN A 22 10.65 9.38 7.34
CA GLN A 22 11.58 8.31 7.64
C GLN A 22 10.99 7.34 8.66
N VAL A 23 10.47 7.86 9.78
CA VAL A 23 9.84 7.03 10.82
C VAL A 23 8.61 6.29 10.28
N LEU A 24 7.74 6.97 9.54
CA LEU A 24 6.58 6.34 8.92
C LEU A 24 6.99 5.25 7.93
N THR A 25 8.01 5.49 7.11
CA THR A 25 8.49 4.49 6.15
C THR A 25 9.03 3.25 6.87
N LEU A 26 9.77 3.43 7.97
CA LEU A 26 10.25 2.31 8.79
C LEU A 26 9.08 1.54 9.39
N PHE A 27 8.14 2.24 10.02
CA PHE A 27 6.93 1.64 10.58
C PHE A 27 6.15 0.82 9.55
N LEU A 28 5.90 1.38 8.37
CA LEU A 28 5.19 0.66 7.31
C LEU A 28 5.99 -0.54 6.78
N LYS A 29 7.32 -0.45 6.71
CA LYS A 29 8.16 -1.59 6.30
C LYS A 29 8.20 -2.71 7.34
N GLU A 30 8.09 -2.38 8.62
CA GLU A 30 8.15 -3.33 9.72
C GLU A 30 6.81 -4.06 9.90
N HIS A 31 5.71 -3.30 9.91
CA HIS A 31 4.38 -3.82 10.26
C HIS A 31 3.49 -4.10 9.03
N PHE A 32 3.71 -3.38 7.93
CA PHE A 32 2.87 -3.41 6.73
C PHE A 32 3.67 -3.73 5.47
N ARG A 33 4.72 -4.54 5.60
CA ARG A 33 5.72 -4.78 4.55
C ARG A 33 5.12 -5.06 3.17
N LYS A 34 4.15 -5.98 3.09
CA LYS A 34 3.48 -6.35 1.83
C LYS A 34 2.81 -5.15 1.15
N LEU A 35 2.26 -4.20 1.90
CA LEU A 35 1.59 -3.01 1.34
C LEU A 35 2.55 -1.98 0.74
N VAL A 36 3.83 -2.01 1.11
CA VAL A 36 4.83 -1.03 0.68
C VAL A 36 5.95 -1.62 -0.18
N GLU A 37 5.87 -2.92 -0.47
CA GLU A 37 6.74 -3.58 -1.44
C GLU A 37 6.33 -3.23 -2.87
N LEU A 38 7.34 -2.99 -3.72
CA LEU A 38 7.13 -2.59 -5.12
C LEU A 38 6.40 -3.68 -5.91
N ASP A 39 6.74 -4.95 -5.66
CA ASP A 39 6.15 -6.08 -6.37
C ASP A 39 4.64 -6.19 -6.12
N PHE A 40 4.19 -5.97 -4.88
CA PHE A 40 2.77 -5.96 -4.54
C PHE A 40 2.04 -4.76 -5.15
N THR A 41 2.68 -3.59 -5.15
CA THR A 41 2.11 -2.39 -5.80
C THR A 41 1.95 -2.63 -7.31
N GLY A 42 2.92 -3.30 -7.95
CA GLY A 42 2.85 -3.67 -9.36
C GLY A 42 1.64 -4.57 -9.67
N VAL A 43 1.43 -5.62 -8.86
CA VAL A 43 0.29 -6.53 -9.01
C VAL A 43 -1.04 -5.79 -8.90
N ILE A 44 -1.17 -4.84 -7.96
CA ILE A 44 -2.40 -4.05 -7.82
C ILE A 44 -2.66 -3.19 -9.07
N GLU A 45 -1.64 -2.52 -9.60
CA GLU A 45 -1.81 -1.69 -10.80
C GLU A 45 -2.22 -2.55 -12.01
N GLU A 46 -1.64 -3.74 -12.16
CA GLU A 46 -2.04 -4.70 -13.19
C GLU A 46 -3.50 -5.14 -13.04
N ASP A 47 -3.94 -5.47 -11.83
CA ASP A 47 -5.35 -5.84 -11.56
C ASP A 47 -6.31 -4.67 -11.81
N LEU A 48 -5.90 -3.43 -11.48
CA LEU A 48 -6.69 -2.24 -11.76
C LEU A 48 -6.81 -1.97 -13.26
N ASP A 49 -5.76 -2.23 -14.04
CA ASP A 49 -5.80 -2.16 -15.50
C ASP A 49 -6.75 -3.22 -16.09
N LEU A 50 -6.75 -4.45 -15.57
CA LEU A 50 -7.71 -5.49 -15.96
C LEU A 50 -9.17 -5.07 -15.67
N ILE A 51 -9.42 -4.42 -14.54
CA ILE A 51 -10.76 -3.87 -14.21
C ILE A 51 -11.14 -2.78 -15.21
N SER A 52 -10.21 -1.89 -15.56
CA SER A 52 -10.43 -0.82 -16.54
C SER A 52 -10.78 -1.36 -17.93
N ASN A 53 -10.14 -2.46 -18.34
CA ASN A 53 -10.41 -3.16 -19.59
C ASN A 53 -11.69 -4.04 -19.55
N GLY A 54 -12.32 -4.20 -18.39
CA GLY A 54 -13.50 -5.04 -18.20
C GLY A 54 -13.19 -6.54 -18.09
N GLU A 55 -11.93 -6.89 -17.91
CA GLU A 55 -11.43 -8.28 -17.82
C GLU A 55 -11.51 -8.82 -16.38
N MET A 56 -11.65 -7.93 -15.39
CA MET A 56 -11.83 -8.29 -13.97
C MET A 56 -13.01 -7.54 -13.34
N GLN A 57 -13.73 -8.21 -12.44
CA GLN A 57 -14.81 -7.57 -11.69
C GLN A 57 -14.29 -6.79 -10.48
N ARG A 58 -14.52 -5.48 -10.46
CA ARG A 58 -14.14 -4.57 -9.37
C ARG A 58 -14.53 -5.05 -7.96
N LEU A 59 -15.74 -5.61 -7.82
CA LEU A 59 -16.21 -6.07 -6.51
C LEU A 59 -15.51 -7.34 -6.03
N ALA A 60 -15.09 -8.22 -6.95
CA ALA A 60 -14.31 -9.40 -6.61
C ALA A 60 -12.92 -8.97 -6.12
N PHE A 61 -12.24 -8.11 -6.88
CA PHE A 61 -10.96 -7.51 -6.49
C PHE A 61 -11.01 -6.86 -5.11
N LEU A 62 -12.00 -6.00 -4.83
CA LEU A 62 -12.11 -5.32 -3.54
C LEU A 62 -12.33 -6.29 -2.38
N ARG A 63 -13.06 -7.40 -2.60
CA ARG A 63 -13.24 -8.44 -1.57
C ARG A 63 -11.94 -9.17 -1.29
N GLU A 64 -11.23 -9.58 -2.33
CA GLU A 64 -9.93 -10.26 -2.21
C GLU A 64 -8.88 -9.35 -1.57
N PHE A 65 -8.82 -8.08 -1.98
CA PHE A 65 -7.93 -7.10 -1.37
C PHE A 65 -8.25 -6.87 0.12
N TYR A 66 -9.53 -6.78 0.49
CA TYR A 66 -9.90 -6.48 1.88
C TYR A 66 -9.81 -7.70 2.80
N PHE A 67 -10.36 -8.84 2.39
CA PHE A 67 -10.47 -10.06 3.21
C PHE A 67 -9.36 -11.09 2.97
N GLY A 68 -8.57 -10.92 1.91
CA GLY A 68 -7.54 -11.85 1.49
C GLY A 68 -7.97 -12.74 0.32
N ASP A 69 -6.98 -13.28 -0.37
CA ASP A 69 -7.15 -14.19 -1.52
C ASP A 69 -7.06 -15.69 -1.12
N GLY A 70 -6.84 -15.95 0.17
CA GLY A 70 -6.64 -17.30 0.72
C GLY A 70 -5.31 -17.95 0.33
N LYS A 71 -4.40 -17.20 -0.28
CA LYS A 71 -3.07 -17.65 -0.73
C LYS A 71 -2.00 -16.76 -0.08
N ASP A 72 -1.44 -15.85 -0.86
CA ASP A 72 -0.29 -15.04 -0.48
C ASP A 72 -0.72 -13.70 0.13
N TRP A 73 -1.97 -13.28 -0.06
CA TRP A 73 -2.50 -12.04 0.50
C TRP A 73 -3.46 -12.32 1.68
N PRO A 74 -3.06 -11.99 2.92
CA PRO A 74 -3.88 -12.26 4.10
C PRO A 74 -5.09 -11.32 4.27
N GLY A 75 -5.23 -10.30 3.43
CA GLY A 75 -6.27 -9.28 3.56
C GLY A 75 -5.83 -8.08 4.39
N LEU A 76 -6.27 -6.89 3.98
CA LEU A 76 -6.02 -5.65 4.72
C LEU A 76 -6.60 -5.70 6.13
N GLU A 77 -7.81 -6.24 6.29
CA GLU A 77 -8.47 -6.36 7.60
C GLU A 77 -7.62 -7.19 8.56
N SER A 78 -7.15 -8.36 8.12
CA SER A 78 -6.32 -9.23 8.96
C SER A 78 -5.00 -8.58 9.35
N LEU A 79 -4.36 -7.81 8.46
CA LEU A 79 -3.12 -7.10 8.78
C LEU A 79 -3.35 -6.02 9.84
N VAL A 80 -4.43 -5.24 9.71
CA VAL A 80 -4.73 -4.16 10.64
C VAL A 80 -5.10 -4.70 12.03
N GLU A 81 -5.89 -5.77 12.11
CA GLU A 81 -6.27 -6.34 13.41
C GLU A 81 -5.05 -6.93 14.15
N ARG A 82 -4.12 -7.60 13.45
CA ARG A 82 -2.88 -8.13 14.06
C ARG A 82 -2.00 -7.05 14.68
N GLU A 83 -1.97 -5.85 14.08
CA GLU A 83 -1.15 -4.74 14.56
C GLU A 83 -1.85 -3.92 15.65
N LYS A 84 -3.18 -4.01 15.78
CA LYS A 84 -3.93 -3.40 16.89
C LYS A 84 -3.77 -4.18 18.21
N GLU A 85 -3.50 -5.48 18.13
CA GLU A 85 -3.37 -6.36 19.29
C GLU A 85 -1.96 -6.38 19.90
N GLN A 86 -0.98 -5.71 19.27
CA GLN A 86 0.40 -5.55 19.73
C GLN A 86 0.60 -4.23 20.49
#